data_AF-Q73NA3-F1
#
_entry.id   AF-Q73NA3-F1
#
_cell.length_a   1.000
_cell.length_b   1.000
_cell.length_c   1.000
_cell.angle_alpha   90.00
_cell.angle_beta   90.00
_cell.angle_gamma   90.00
#
_symmetry.space_group_name_H-M   'P 1'
#
loop_
_entity.id
_entity.type
_entity.pdbx_description
1 polymer ?
#
loop_
_entity_poly.entity_id
_entity_poly.type
_entity_poly.pdbx_seq_one_letter_code
_entity_poly.pdbx_strand_id
1 'polypeptide(L)'
;MVKINKIICISILIFLISSCSKVDRARLNFLSGYIAWKQNDWNKAASNFFKSIDLSEEVEDVKIKDYSDFAIGSIYLMQNEDASALSRFEKINENTDKNLNSYIYYQKGIIAFKNHEYEKAVRLFKKSLELKPDSVDAKINFELSMRYQKKQKEKLPNSKSAAVIENKEADLLEKTILNLIRQKEKEQWQKKEQENKQPQAFDY
;
A
#
# COMPACT_ATOMS: atom_id res chain seq x y z
N MET A 1 1.59 -24.09 -51.33
CA MET A 1 0.98 -24.29 -49.99
C MET A 1 1.95 -25.08 -49.12
N VAL A 2 2.61 -24.42 -48.16
CA VAL A 2 3.55 -25.08 -47.24
C VAL A 2 2.75 -25.93 -46.26
N LYS A 3 2.88 -27.26 -46.31
CA LYS A 3 2.30 -28.17 -45.30
C LYS A 3 3.15 -28.07 -44.03
N ILE A 4 2.76 -27.16 -43.13
CA ILE A 4 3.35 -27.11 -41.79
C ILE A 4 3.03 -28.44 -41.10
N ASN A 5 4.08 -29.16 -40.70
CA ASN A 5 3.96 -30.50 -40.13
C ASN A 5 3.33 -30.40 -38.74
N LYS A 6 2.25 -31.15 -38.46
CA LYS A 6 1.54 -31.11 -37.16
C LYS A 6 2.48 -31.37 -35.98
N ILE A 7 3.51 -32.19 -36.17
CA ILE A 7 4.54 -32.47 -35.17
C ILE A 7 5.33 -31.19 -34.85
N ILE A 8 5.72 -30.40 -35.85
CA ILE A 8 6.44 -29.13 -35.64
C ILE A 8 5.55 -28.12 -34.89
N CYS A 9 4.25 -28.06 -35.20
CA CYS A 9 3.30 -27.24 -34.44
C CYS A 9 3.17 -27.68 -32.98
N ILE A 10 3.12 -28.99 -32.71
CA ILE A 10 3.04 -29.54 -31.35
C ILE A 10 4.33 -29.27 -30.58
N SER A 11 5.50 -29.39 -31.22
CA SER A 11 6.80 -29.07 -30.61
C SER A 11 6.93 -27.59 -30.26
N ILE A 12 6.51 -26.69 -31.16
CA ILE A 12 6.49 -25.23 -30.90
C ILE A 12 5.52 -24.91 -29.76
N LEU A 13 4.35 -25.56 -29.73
CA LEU A 13 3.38 -25.39 -28.64
C LEU A 13 3.96 -25.87 -27.29
N ILE A 14 4.64 -27.01 -27.24
CA ILE A 14 5.31 -27.53 -26.03
C ILE A 14 6.43 -26.58 -25.56
N PHE A 15 7.20 -26.00 -26.49
CA PHE A 15 8.25 -25.02 -26.18
C PHE A 15 7.67 -23.70 -25.63
N LEU A 16 6.52 -23.26 -26.15
CA LEU A 16 5.79 -22.09 -25.65
C LEU A 16 5.19 -22.32 -24.26
N ILE A 17 4.70 -23.53 -23.95
CA ILE A 17 4.16 -23.86 -22.61
C ILE A 17 5.29 -24.01 -21.58
N SER A 18 6.49 -24.39 -22.02
CA SER A 18 7.67 -24.58 -21.16
C SER A 18 8.43 -23.28 -20.86
N SER A 19 8.07 -22.16 -21.48
CA SER A 19 8.82 -20.89 -21.35
C SER A 19 8.48 -20.08 -20.09
N CYS A 20 7.53 -20.53 -19.26
CA CYS A 20 7.16 -19.79 -18.06
C CYS A 20 8.22 -20.01 -16.98
N SER A 21 9.20 -19.12 -16.92
CA SER A 21 10.25 -19.16 -15.91
C SER A 21 9.66 -18.94 -14.50
N LYS A 22 10.39 -19.31 -13.44
CA LYS A 22 9.99 -18.99 -12.06
C LYS A 22 9.80 -17.48 -11.86
N VAL A 23 10.62 -16.67 -12.52
CA VAL A 23 10.51 -15.20 -12.55
C VAL A 23 9.18 -14.76 -13.17
N ASP A 24 8.80 -15.33 -14.32
CA ASP A 24 7.52 -15.01 -14.95
C ASP A 24 6.34 -15.42 -14.09
N ARG A 25 6.43 -16.59 -13.44
CA ARG A 25 5.41 -17.04 -12.49
C ARG A 25 5.29 -16.10 -11.29
N ALA A 26 6.38 -15.60 -10.74
CA ALA A 26 6.34 -14.63 -9.64
C ALA A 26 5.59 -13.37 -10.07
N ARG A 27 5.95 -12.79 -11.23
CA ARG A 27 5.30 -11.60 -11.80
C ARG A 27 3.82 -11.82 -12.12
N LEU A 28 3.47 -12.99 -12.66
CA LEU A 28 2.09 -13.35 -12.95
C LEU A 28 1.25 -13.51 -11.67
N ASN A 29 1.82 -14.08 -10.60
CA ASN A 29 1.17 -14.16 -9.30
C ASN A 29 1.00 -12.76 -8.71
N PHE A 30 2.02 -11.89 -8.76
CA PHE A 30 1.89 -10.49 -8.35
C PHE A 30 0.75 -9.78 -9.09
N LEU A 31 0.71 -9.89 -10.42
CA LEU A 31 -0.33 -9.29 -11.24
C LEU A 31 -1.72 -9.84 -10.90
N SER A 32 -1.83 -11.16 -10.72
CA SER A 32 -3.09 -11.82 -10.32
C SER A 32 -3.54 -11.37 -8.93
N GLY A 33 -2.60 -11.18 -8.00
CA GLY A 33 -2.85 -10.61 -6.69
C GLY A 33 -3.37 -9.18 -6.78
N TYR A 34 -2.75 -8.35 -7.61
CA TYR A 34 -3.18 -6.98 -7.86
C TYR A 34 -4.59 -6.91 -8.47
N ILE A 35 -4.90 -7.75 -9.45
CA ILE A 35 -6.24 -7.83 -10.07
C ILE A 35 -7.29 -8.25 -9.03
N ALA A 36 -7.00 -9.25 -8.19
CA ALA A 36 -7.90 -9.66 -7.12
C ALA A 36 -8.08 -8.55 -6.06
N TRP A 37 -7.01 -7.85 -5.71
CA TRP A 37 -7.04 -6.69 -4.81
C TRP A 37 -7.97 -5.60 -5.37
N LYS A 38 -7.89 -5.34 -6.68
CA LYS A 38 -8.79 -4.42 -7.38
C LYS A 38 -10.26 -4.85 -7.40
N GLN A 39 -10.52 -6.15 -7.32
CA GLN A 39 -11.86 -6.70 -7.21
C GLN A 39 -12.38 -6.70 -5.76
N ASN A 40 -11.59 -6.21 -4.79
CA ASN A 40 -11.83 -6.33 -3.35
C ASN A 40 -11.88 -7.79 -2.85
N ASP A 41 -11.36 -8.74 -3.63
CA ASP A 41 -11.19 -10.13 -3.20
C ASP A 41 -9.88 -10.25 -2.42
N TRP A 42 -9.92 -9.83 -1.15
CA TRP A 42 -8.75 -9.77 -0.28
C TRP A 42 -8.10 -11.13 -0.06
N ASN A 43 -8.90 -12.20 0.00
CA ASN A 43 -8.42 -13.56 0.23
C ASN A 43 -7.61 -14.05 -0.98
N LYS A 44 -8.16 -13.91 -2.18
CA LYS A 44 -7.46 -14.30 -3.41
C LYS A 44 -6.26 -13.40 -3.67
N ALA A 45 -6.36 -12.10 -3.36
CA ALA A 45 -5.25 -11.16 -3.46
C ALA A 45 -4.08 -11.60 -2.57
N ALA A 46 -4.34 -11.82 -1.28
CA ALA A 46 -3.33 -12.27 -0.33
C ALA A 46 -2.69 -13.59 -0.77
N SER A 47 -3.50 -14.59 -1.16
CA SER A 47 -3.00 -15.88 -1.63
C SER A 47 -2.02 -15.74 -2.81
N ASN A 48 -2.37 -14.93 -3.81
CA ASN A 48 -1.51 -14.71 -4.96
C ASN A 48 -0.24 -13.91 -4.61
N PHE A 49 -0.33 -12.92 -3.72
CA PHE A 49 0.86 -12.20 -3.26
C PHE A 49 1.80 -13.09 -2.44
N PHE A 50 1.30 -14.00 -1.60
CA PHE A 50 2.15 -14.97 -0.90
C PHE A 50 2.88 -15.88 -1.88
N LYS A 51 2.18 -16.44 -2.89
CA LYS A 51 2.84 -17.22 -3.96
C LYS A 51 3.89 -16.42 -4.73
N SER A 52 3.62 -15.13 -4.96
CA SER A 52 4.58 -14.21 -5.58
C SER A 52 5.84 -14.07 -4.74
N ILE A 53 5.69 -13.95 -3.42
CA ILE A 53 6.81 -13.86 -2.47
C ILE A 53 7.64 -15.13 -2.49
N ASP A 54 7.00 -16.29 -2.32
CA ASP A 54 7.70 -17.59 -2.28
C ASP A 54 8.56 -17.78 -3.54
N LEU A 55 7.98 -17.51 -4.72
CA LEU A 55 8.70 -17.59 -5.99
C LEU A 55 9.79 -16.53 -6.13
N SER A 56 9.56 -15.31 -5.64
CA SER A 56 10.54 -14.22 -5.70
C SER A 56 11.75 -14.47 -4.78
N GLU A 57 11.54 -15.15 -3.64
CA GLU A 57 12.63 -15.58 -2.75
C GLU A 57 13.48 -16.67 -3.43
N GLU A 58 12.86 -17.63 -4.10
CA GLU A 58 13.58 -18.68 -4.84
C GLU A 58 14.45 -18.15 -5.99
N VAL A 59 14.07 -17.02 -6.61
CA VAL A 59 14.80 -16.42 -7.74
C VAL A 59 15.56 -15.16 -7.36
N GLU A 60 15.60 -14.82 -6.07
CA GLU A 60 16.27 -13.65 -5.52
C GLU A 60 15.82 -12.30 -6.14
N ASP A 61 14.56 -12.22 -6.60
CA ASP A 61 13.96 -10.97 -7.11
C ASP A 61 13.43 -10.12 -5.95
N VAL A 62 14.35 -9.42 -5.30
CA VAL A 62 14.07 -8.53 -4.15
C VAL A 62 12.99 -7.51 -4.47
N LYS A 63 12.95 -6.99 -5.72
CA LYS A 63 11.98 -5.97 -6.09
C LYS A 63 10.56 -6.53 -6.05
N ILE A 64 10.29 -7.64 -6.74
CA ILE A 64 8.95 -8.24 -6.72
C ILE A 64 8.57 -8.68 -5.31
N LYS A 65 9.53 -9.20 -4.54
CA LYS A 65 9.31 -9.55 -3.14
C LYS A 65 8.82 -8.36 -2.32
N ASP A 66 9.55 -7.24 -2.35
CA ASP A 66 9.23 -6.04 -1.56
C ASP A 66 7.88 -5.43 -1.94
N TYR A 67 7.57 -5.37 -3.24
CA TYR A 67 6.26 -4.92 -3.71
C TYR A 67 5.13 -5.87 -3.27
N SER A 68 5.37 -7.18 -3.25
CA SER A 68 4.40 -8.16 -2.77
C SER A 68 4.20 -8.06 -1.25
N ASP A 69 5.27 -7.88 -0.48
CA ASP A 69 5.24 -7.60 0.96
C ASP A 69 4.41 -6.34 1.26
N PHE A 70 4.63 -5.25 0.50
CA PHE A 70 3.88 -4.00 0.62
C PHE A 70 2.40 -4.16 0.29
N ALA A 71 2.08 -4.93 -0.75
CA ALA A 71 0.70 -5.20 -1.15
C ALA A 71 -0.07 -5.96 -0.06
N ILE A 72 0.55 -6.97 0.58
CA ILE A 72 -0.05 -7.67 1.72
C ILE A 72 -0.21 -6.73 2.92
N GLY A 73 0.79 -5.90 3.22
CA GLY A 73 0.67 -4.87 4.26
C GLY A 73 -0.53 -3.95 4.01
N SER A 74 -0.74 -3.55 2.75
CA SER A 74 -1.90 -2.74 2.34
C SER A 74 -3.23 -3.49 2.49
N ILE A 75 -3.28 -4.80 2.23
CA ILE A 75 -4.48 -5.63 2.50
C ILE A 75 -4.81 -5.63 4.00
N TYR A 76 -3.81 -5.81 4.86
CA TYR A 76 -4.02 -5.77 6.31
C TYR A 76 -4.56 -4.41 6.79
N LEU A 77 -4.07 -3.30 6.23
CA LEU A 77 -4.64 -1.97 6.51
C LEU A 77 -6.11 -1.89 6.12
N MET A 78 -6.49 -2.45 4.96
CA MET A 78 -7.89 -2.49 4.53
C MET A 78 -8.78 -3.28 5.49
N GLN A 79 -8.21 -4.24 6.20
CA GLN A 79 -8.88 -5.07 7.22
C GLN A 79 -8.77 -4.48 8.65
N ASN A 80 -8.17 -3.30 8.81
CA ASN A 80 -7.88 -2.65 10.10
C ASN A 80 -6.87 -3.41 10.98
N GLU A 81 -6.05 -4.27 10.39
CA GLU A 81 -5.00 -5.02 11.07
C GLU A 81 -3.66 -4.28 11.01
N ASP A 82 -3.55 -3.17 11.73
CA ASP A 82 -2.36 -2.30 11.67
C ASP A 82 -1.07 -3.01 12.09
N ALA A 83 -1.12 -3.85 13.12
CA ALA A 83 0.05 -4.57 13.62
C ALA A 83 0.59 -5.55 12.57
N SER A 84 -0.31 -6.29 11.90
CA SER A 84 0.02 -7.15 10.77
C SER A 84 0.64 -6.34 9.63
N ALA A 85 0.04 -5.20 9.28
CA ALA A 85 0.55 -4.31 8.25
C ALA A 85 1.96 -3.79 8.54
N LEU A 86 2.20 -3.29 9.76
CA LEU A 86 3.51 -2.84 10.21
C LEU A 86 4.54 -3.97 10.12
N SER A 87 4.20 -5.18 10.58
CA SER A 87 5.08 -6.34 10.49
C SER A 87 5.50 -6.64 9.04
N ARG A 88 4.59 -6.50 8.06
CA ARG A 88 4.93 -6.64 6.64
C ARG A 88 5.86 -5.53 6.15
N PHE A 89 5.60 -4.28 6.54
CA PHE A 89 6.45 -3.17 6.14
C PHE A 89 7.86 -3.24 6.74
N GLU A 90 8.05 -3.82 7.92
CA GLU A 90 9.39 -4.01 8.49
C GLU A 90 10.21 -5.10 7.79
N LYS A 91 9.58 -5.94 6.95
CA LYS A 91 10.31 -6.90 6.10
C LYS A 91 10.96 -6.24 4.88
N ILE A 92 10.53 -5.03 4.54
CA ILE A 92 11.02 -4.28 3.40
C ILE A 92 12.14 -3.38 3.91
N ASN A 93 13.37 -3.73 3.54
CA ASN A 93 14.51 -2.88 3.82
C ASN A 93 14.41 -1.63 2.95
N GLU A 94 14.85 -0.49 3.48
CA GLU A 94 14.94 0.74 2.70
C GLU A 94 15.85 0.49 1.48
N ASN A 95 15.23 0.40 0.30
CA ASN A 95 15.90 -0.01 -0.93
C ASN A 95 16.06 1.19 -1.87
N THR A 96 16.54 0.96 -3.10
CA THR A 96 16.76 2.03 -4.09
C THR A 96 15.45 2.62 -4.65
N ASP A 97 14.31 1.97 -4.42
CA ASP A 97 13.01 2.44 -4.88
C ASP A 97 12.43 3.50 -3.91
N LYS A 98 12.80 4.75 -4.18
CA LYS A 98 12.32 5.91 -3.42
C LYS A 98 10.79 6.01 -3.39
N ASN A 99 10.10 5.56 -4.43
CA ASN A 99 8.64 5.61 -4.46
C ASN A 99 8.06 4.63 -3.44
N LEU A 100 8.53 3.38 -3.45
CA LEU A 100 8.08 2.37 -2.49
C LEU A 100 8.37 2.80 -1.05
N ASN A 101 9.60 3.26 -0.77
CA ASN A 101 9.97 3.75 0.56
C ASN A 101 9.08 4.92 1.00
N SER A 102 8.80 5.87 0.10
CA SER A 102 7.89 7.00 0.38
C SER A 102 6.50 6.53 0.77
N TYR A 103 5.94 5.54 0.07
CA TYR A 103 4.64 4.96 0.40
C TYR A 103 4.66 4.21 1.73
N ILE A 104 5.72 3.48 2.05
CA ILE A 104 5.86 2.80 3.34
C ILE A 104 5.87 3.81 4.49
N TYR A 105 6.67 4.89 4.38
CA TYR A 105 6.69 5.94 5.39
C TYR A 105 5.32 6.63 5.53
N TYR A 106 4.63 6.86 4.42
CA TYR A 106 3.26 7.40 4.43
C TYR A 106 2.32 6.48 5.22
N GLN A 107 2.27 5.19 4.90
CA GLN A 107 1.38 4.24 5.56
C GLN A 107 1.71 4.06 7.05
N LYS A 108 3.01 3.98 7.42
CA LYS A 108 3.43 3.97 8.83
C LYS A 108 2.99 5.26 9.54
N GLY A 109 3.05 6.41 8.85
CA GLY A 109 2.59 7.71 9.36
C GLY A 109 1.10 7.73 9.65
N ILE A 110 0.27 7.17 8.76
CA ILE A 110 -1.18 7.05 8.95
C ILE A 110 -1.50 6.22 10.20
N ILE A 111 -0.82 5.09 10.38
CA ILE A 111 -0.99 4.23 11.57
C ILE A 111 -0.58 4.98 12.85
N ALA A 112 0.57 5.63 12.85
CA ALA A 112 1.02 6.43 13.98
C ALA A 112 0.04 7.55 14.33
N PHE A 113 -0.50 8.24 13.31
CA PHE A 113 -1.51 9.26 13.52
C PHE A 113 -2.79 8.69 14.15
N LYS A 114 -3.28 7.54 13.65
CA LYS A 114 -4.47 6.85 14.19
C LYS A 114 -4.28 6.44 15.65
N ASN A 115 -3.06 6.10 16.04
CA ASN A 115 -2.70 5.77 17.43
C ASN A 115 -2.42 7.01 18.30
N HIS A 116 -2.71 8.22 17.81
CA HIS A 116 -2.43 9.50 18.47
C HIS A 116 -0.94 9.75 18.77
N GLU A 117 -0.04 9.01 18.09
CA GLU A 117 1.42 9.18 18.15
C GLU A 117 1.84 10.34 17.22
N TYR A 118 1.26 11.53 17.39
CA TYR A 118 1.35 12.64 16.44
C TYR A 118 2.77 13.07 16.12
N GLU A 119 3.67 13.05 17.11
CA GLU A 119 5.07 13.37 16.89
C GLU A 119 5.76 12.37 15.94
N LYS A 120 5.46 11.08 16.09
CA LYS A 120 5.99 10.03 15.21
C LYS A 120 5.37 10.14 13.83
N ALA A 121 4.08 10.43 13.73
CA ALA A 121 3.39 10.69 12.47
C ALA A 121 4.04 11.84 11.69
N VAL A 122 4.33 12.97 12.35
CA VAL A 122 5.07 14.11 11.77
C VAL A 122 6.40 13.64 11.16
N ARG A 123 7.21 12.88 11.91
CA ARG A 123 8.50 12.38 11.41
C ARG A 123 8.35 11.46 10.19
N LEU A 124 7.35 10.57 10.22
CA LEU A 124 7.12 9.61 9.15
C LEU A 124 6.60 10.29 7.87
N PHE A 125 5.64 11.21 7.98
CA PHE A 125 5.18 11.97 6.81
C PHE A 125 6.27 12.88 6.25
N LYS A 126 7.12 13.45 7.11
CA LYS A 126 8.29 14.20 6.65
C LYS A 126 9.24 13.33 5.82
N LYS A 127 9.58 12.12 6.28
CA LYS A 127 10.41 11.17 5.50
C LYS A 127 9.75 10.80 4.16
N SER A 128 8.44 10.60 4.15
CA SER A 128 7.69 10.37 2.91
C SER A 128 7.85 11.53 1.91
N LEU A 129 7.74 12.77 2.39
CA LEU A 129 7.90 13.99 1.58
C LEU A 129 9.35 14.26 1.15
N GLU A 130 10.35 13.87 1.95
CA GLU A 130 11.76 13.94 1.56
C GLU A 130 12.07 13.06 0.34
N LEU A 131 11.37 11.92 0.24
CA LEU A 131 11.49 11.00 -0.91
C LEU A 131 10.57 11.38 -2.07
N LYS A 132 9.39 11.93 -1.78
CA LYS A 132 8.37 12.33 -2.76
C LYS A 132 7.76 13.70 -2.40
N PRO A 133 8.42 14.81 -2.76
CA PRO A 133 8.01 16.15 -2.34
C PRO A 133 6.67 16.63 -2.92
N ASP A 134 6.21 16.02 -4.02
CA ASP A 134 4.97 16.34 -4.73
C ASP A 134 3.74 15.58 -4.18
N SER A 135 3.92 14.74 -3.15
CA SER A 135 2.82 14.01 -2.51
C SER A 135 1.90 14.95 -1.73
N VAL A 136 0.80 15.35 -2.35
CA VAL A 136 -0.24 16.20 -1.74
C VAL A 136 -0.80 15.54 -0.48
N ASP A 137 -1.08 14.24 -0.51
CA ASP A 137 -1.65 13.50 0.62
C ASP A 137 -0.69 13.46 1.80
N ALA A 138 0.61 13.23 1.56
CA ALA A 138 1.62 13.26 2.62
C ALA A 138 1.76 14.67 3.22
N LYS A 139 1.64 15.72 2.41
CA LYS A 139 1.69 17.12 2.88
C LYS A 139 0.48 17.45 3.77
N ILE A 140 -0.73 17.08 3.36
CA ILE A 140 -1.95 17.30 4.16
C ILE A 140 -1.83 16.58 5.50
N ASN A 141 -1.43 15.31 5.49
CA ASN A 141 -1.30 14.52 6.72
C ASN A 141 -0.15 14.99 7.62
N PHE A 142 0.96 15.47 7.04
CA PHE A 142 2.03 16.13 7.80
C PHE A 142 1.52 17.37 8.54
N GLU A 143 0.84 18.28 7.84
CA GLU A 143 0.29 19.51 8.43
C GLU A 143 -0.76 19.20 9.51
N LEU A 144 -1.61 18.20 9.28
CA LEU A 144 -2.58 17.74 10.27
C LEU A 144 -1.87 17.21 11.52
N SER A 145 -0.87 16.34 11.35
CA SER A 145 -0.06 15.80 12.44
C SER A 145 0.62 16.89 13.27
N MET A 146 1.16 17.93 12.63
CA MET A 146 1.77 19.07 13.31
C MET A 146 0.76 19.84 14.17
N ARG A 147 -0.46 20.09 13.65
CA ARG A 147 -1.54 20.77 14.41
C ARG A 147 -1.93 19.98 15.64
N TYR A 148 -2.05 18.66 15.51
CA TYR A 148 -2.41 17.77 16.62
C TYR A 148 -1.30 17.64 17.66
N GLN A 149 -0.04 17.51 17.23
CA GLN A 149 1.10 17.53 18.13
C GLN A 149 1.15 18.83 18.95
N LYS A 150 0.89 19.99 18.33
CA LYS A 150 0.84 21.29 19.02
C LYS A 150 -0.29 21.31 20.07
N LYS A 151 -1.51 20.94 19.68
CA LYS A 151 -2.67 20.86 20.60
C LYS A 151 -2.41 19.93 21.79
N GLN A 152 -1.75 18.79 21.57
CA GLN A 152 -1.39 17.87 22.64
C GLN A 152 -0.41 18.51 23.62
N LYS A 153 0.63 19.20 23.12
CA LYS A 153 1.61 19.93 23.95
C LYS A 153 0.97 21.09 24.74
N GLU A 154 0.00 21.80 24.16
CA GLU A 154 -0.73 22.90 24.81
C GLU A 154 -1.71 22.45 25.90
N LYS A 155 -2.17 21.19 25.88
CA LYS A 155 -2.98 20.63 26.97
C LYS A 155 -2.13 20.23 28.19
N LEU A 156 -0.84 19.98 28.02
CA LEU A 156 0.07 19.56 29.10
C LEU A 156 0.61 20.65 30.06
N PRO A 157 0.61 21.99 29.81
CA PRO A 157 1.33 22.92 30.69
C PRO A 157 0.58 23.32 31.97
N ASN A 158 -0.68 22.90 32.19
CA ASN A 158 -1.45 23.33 33.38
C ASN A 158 -2.16 22.21 34.17
N SER A 159 -1.77 20.95 33.98
CA SER A 159 -2.31 19.81 34.74
C SER A 159 -1.67 19.68 36.13
N LYS A 160 -1.83 20.71 36.97
CA LYS A 160 -2.02 20.58 38.41
C LYS A 160 -3.46 20.94 38.76
N SER A 161 -4.43 20.29 38.13
CA SER A 161 -5.71 20.03 38.79
C SER A 161 -6.43 18.92 38.04
N ALA A 162 -7.03 18.03 38.83
CA ALA A 162 -7.74 16.87 38.40
C ALA A 162 -8.97 17.23 37.57
N ALA A 163 -9.04 16.74 36.34
CA ALA A 163 -10.23 16.12 35.74
C ALA A 163 -9.86 15.58 34.36
N VAL A 164 -9.82 14.26 34.24
CA VAL A 164 -9.91 13.58 32.95
C VAL A 164 -11.30 13.88 32.41
N ILE A 165 -11.45 14.98 31.67
CA ILE A 165 -12.58 15.13 30.76
C ILE A 165 -12.16 14.41 29.49
N GLU A 166 -12.43 13.11 29.47
CA GLU A 166 -12.44 12.31 28.26
C GLU A 166 -13.56 12.87 27.36
N ASN A 167 -13.23 13.87 26.54
CA ASN A 167 -14.20 14.48 25.63
C ASN A 167 -14.44 13.51 24.46
N LYS A 168 -15.24 12.49 24.75
CA LYS A 168 -15.67 11.43 23.82
C LYS A 168 -16.26 11.99 22.53
N GLU A 169 -16.83 13.18 22.57
CA GLU A 169 -17.49 13.81 21.44
C GLU A 169 -16.47 14.42 20.46
N ALA A 170 -15.40 15.03 20.97
CA ALA A 170 -14.27 15.45 20.15
C ALA A 170 -13.54 14.25 19.54
N ASP A 171 -13.34 13.19 20.32
CA ASP A 171 -12.70 11.95 19.85
C ASP A 171 -13.56 11.21 18.80
N LEU A 172 -14.89 11.19 18.99
CA LEU A 172 -15.83 10.62 18.02
C LEU A 172 -15.88 11.43 16.73
N LEU A 173 -15.97 12.77 16.83
CA LEU A 173 -15.96 13.64 15.66
C LEU A 173 -14.66 13.48 14.86
N GLU A 174 -13.55 13.31 15.56
CA GLU A 174 -12.23 13.13 14.95
C GLU A 174 -12.08 11.76 14.27
N LYS A 175 -12.52 10.67 14.93
CA LYS A 175 -12.65 9.34 14.31
C LYS A 175 -13.55 9.37 13.08
N THR A 176 -14.65 10.13 13.13
CA THR A 176 -15.53 10.31 11.97
C THR A 176 -14.83 11.06 10.85
N ILE A 177 -14.10 12.15 11.12
CA ILE A 177 -13.32 12.88 10.10
C ILE A 177 -12.25 11.97 9.48
N LEU A 178 -11.56 11.16 10.27
CA LEU A 178 -10.53 10.23 9.78
C LEU A 178 -11.12 9.11 8.93
N ASN A 179 -12.24 8.53 9.36
CA ASN A 179 -12.99 7.58 8.54
C ASN A 179 -13.44 8.23 7.22
N LEU A 180 -13.84 9.50 7.26
CA LEU A 180 -14.23 10.24 6.07
C LEU A 180 -13.05 10.48 5.11
N ILE A 181 -11.88 10.84 5.65
CA ILE A 181 -10.64 11.00 4.86
C ILE A 181 -10.25 9.67 4.24
N ARG A 182 -10.21 8.59 5.03
CA ARG A 182 -9.90 7.24 4.55
C ARG A 182 -10.90 6.77 3.50
N GLN A 183 -12.18 7.05 3.69
CA GLN A 183 -13.22 6.73 2.73
C GLN A 183 -13.02 7.53 1.45
N LYS A 184 -12.75 8.83 1.53
CA LYS A 184 -12.46 9.68 0.37
C LYS A 184 -11.20 9.24 -0.37
N GLU A 185 -10.13 8.87 0.33
CA GLU A 185 -8.94 8.30 -0.27
C GLU A 185 -9.30 7.01 -1.00
N LYS A 186 -9.99 6.07 -0.34
CA LYS A 186 -10.45 4.82 -0.98
C LYS A 186 -11.28 5.10 -2.23
N GLU A 187 -12.21 6.05 -2.18
CA GLU A 187 -13.04 6.47 -3.31
C GLU A 187 -12.22 7.13 -4.42
N GLN A 188 -11.24 7.98 -4.10
CA GLN A 188 -10.34 8.59 -5.09
C GLN A 188 -9.45 7.55 -5.77
N TRP A 189 -8.94 6.58 -5.01
CA TRP A 189 -8.20 5.44 -5.55
C TRP A 189 -9.07 4.57 -6.47
N GLN A 190 -10.36 4.40 -6.14
CA GLN A 190 -11.34 3.71 -6.98
C GLN A 190 -11.70 4.52 -8.24
N LYS A 191 -11.82 5.85 -8.15
CA LYS A 191 -12.11 6.73 -9.30
C LYS A 191 -10.95 6.79 -10.29
N LYS A 192 -9.72 7.04 -9.82
CA LYS A 192 -8.51 7.00 -10.68
C LYS A 192 -8.36 5.66 -11.40
N GLU A 193 -8.84 4.59 -10.79
CA GLU A 193 -8.85 3.26 -11.40
C GLU A 193 -9.94 3.09 -12.47
N GLN A 194 -11.13 3.66 -12.29
CA GLN A 194 -12.18 3.64 -13.30
C GLN A 194 -11.78 4.46 -14.53
N GLU A 195 -11.11 5.60 -14.33
CA GLU A 195 -10.58 6.44 -15.41
C GLU A 195 -9.48 5.71 -16.21
N ASN A 196 -8.58 4.99 -15.56
CA ASN A 196 -7.55 4.19 -16.23
C ASN A 196 -8.07 2.92 -16.93
N LYS A 197 -9.34 2.53 -16.71
CA LYS A 197 -10.01 1.41 -17.40
C LYS A 197 -10.78 1.84 -18.65
N GLN A 198 -10.97 3.15 -18.88
CA GLN A 198 -11.48 3.62 -20.16
C GLN A 198 -10.37 3.47 -21.22
N PRO A 199 -10.65 2.88 -22.40
CA PRO A 199 -9.65 2.85 -23.46
C PRO A 199 -9.24 4.29 -23.75
N GLN A 200 -7.95 4.61 -23.61
CA GLN A 200 -7.42 5.82 -24.20
C GLN A 200 -7.78 5.76 -25.68
N ALA A 201 -8.61 6.69 -26.14
CA ALA A 201 -8.88 6.85 -27.55
C ALA A 201 -7.54 7.14 -28.21
N PHE A 202 -6.93 6.11 -28.80
CA PHE A 202 -5.84 6.31 -29.73
C PHE A 202 -6.48 6.91 -30.97
N ASP A 203 -6.41 8.24 -31.09
CA ASP A 203 -6.53 8.88 -32.39
C ASP A 203 -5.34 8.39 -33.22
N TYR A 204 -5.66 7.57 -34.23
CA TYR A 204 -4.74 7.06 -35.23
C TYR A 204 -4.25 8.18 -36.16
#